data_AF-A0A956RZZ1-F1
#
_entry.id   AF-A0A956RZZ1-F1
#
_cell.length_a   1.000
_cell.length_b   1.000
_cell.length_c   1.000
_cell.angle_alpha   90.00
_cell.angle_beta   90.00
_cell.angle_gamma   90.00
#
_symmetry.space_group_name_H-M   'P 1'
#
loop_
_entity.id
_entity.type
_entity.pdbx_description
1 polymer ?
#
loop_
_entity_poly.entity_id
_entity_poly.type
_entity_poly.pdbx_seq_one_letter_code
_entity_poly.pdbx_strand_id
1 'polypeptide(L)'
;GGFNCFKREVLEAIDVDRIQSTGYTFQIELKLRAWRKGFRVCEIPVIFTERAEGESKMSKRIVREAVWRVWQLRLMDLFGRL
;
A
#
# COMPACT_ATOMS: atom_id res chain seq x y z
N GLY A 1 -6.27 5.43 0.45
CA GLY A 1 -5.98 6.20 -0.77
C GLY A 1 -4.48 6.29 -1.06
N GLY A 2 -4.15 7.15 -2.02
CA GLY A 2 -2.80 7.44 -2.54
C GLY A 2 -1.91 8.28 -1.63
N PHE A 3 -2.52 9.00 -0.69
CA PHE A 3 -1.87 9.86 0.29
C PHE A 3 -2.00 9.23 1.67
N ASN A 4 -0.86 9.00 2.34
CA ASN A 4 -0.81 8.28 3.60
C ASN A 4 0.30 8.88 4.48
N CYS A 5 0.05 9.00 5.78
CA CYS A 5 1.04 9.43 6.75
C CYS A 5 1.42 8.26 7.66
N PHE A 6 2.73 8.04 7.85
CA PHE A 6 3.26 7.03 8.75
C PHE A 6 4.18 7.70 9.77
N LYS A 7 4.10 7.26 11.02
CA LYS A 7 5.12 7.61 12.01
C LYS A 7 6.42 6.88 11.67
N ARG A 8 7.55 7.46 12.07
CA ARG A 8 8.88 6.86 11.88
C ARG A 8 8.96 5.43 12.44
N GLU A 9 8.49 5.25 13.69
CA GLU A 9 8.46 3.95 14.40
C GLU A 9 7.72 2.85 13.61
N VAL A 10 6.69 3.22 12.84
CA VAL A 10 5.92 2.29 12.02
C VAL A 10 6.75 1.83 10.82
N LEU A 11 7.45 2.75 10.17
CA LEU A 11 8.29 2.43 9.00
C LEU A 11 9.51 1.58 9.40
N GLU A 12 10.15 1.92 10.52
CA GLU A 12 11.26 1.13 11.08
C GLU A 12 10.81 -0.30 11.41
N ALA A 13 9.62 -0.46 12.00
CA ALA A 13 9.08 -1.76 12.33
C ALA A 13 8.72 -2.61 11.10
N ILE A 14 8.33 -1.99 9.98
CA ILE A 14 7.88 -2.69 8.75
C ILE A 14 9.04 -3.26 7.93
N ASP A 15 10.29 -2.85 8.20
CA ASP A 15 11.50 -3.19 7.44
C ASP A 15 11.30 -2.86 5.96
N VAL A 16 11.34 -1.56 5.66
CA VAL A 16 11.02 -0.97 4.34
C VAL A 16 11.90 -1.56 3.23
N ASP A 17 13.11 -1.98 3.56
CA ASP A 17 14.07 -2.57 2.62
C ASP A 17 13.62 -3.93 2.06
N ARG A 18 12.69 -4.62 2.77
CA ARG A 18 12.08 -5.89 2.32
C ARG A 18 10.85 -5.70 1.44
N ILE A 19 10.48 -4.48 1.08
CA ILE A 19 9.30 -4.24 0.24
C ILE A 19 9.65 -4.57 -1.20
N GLN A 20 9.00 -5.60 -1.75
CA GLN A 20 9.20 -6.03 -3.14
C GLN A 20 8.16 -5.45 -4.10
N SER A 21 7.16 -4.72 -3.61
CA SER A 21 6.13 -4.10 -4.45
C SER A 21 6.66 -2.86 -5.15
N THR A 22 6.42 -2.75 -6.46
CA THR A 22 6.67 -1.55 -7.25
C THR A 22 5.34 -0.86 -7.62
N GLY A 23 5.41 0.43 -7.96
CA GLY A 23 4.23 1.21 -8.37
C GLY A 23 3.19 1.38 -7.26
N TYR A 24 1.92 1.59 -7.59
CA TYR A 24 0.87 1.89 -6.60
C TYR A 24 0.69 0.80 -5.52
N THR A 25 1.10 -0.43 -5.84
CA THR A 25 0.93 -1.62 -5.00
C THR A 25 1.72 -1.57 -3.69
N PHE A 26 2.85 -0.84 -3.63
CA PHE A 26 3.63 -0.73 -2.37
C PHE A 26 2.81 -0.11 -1.23
N GLN A 27 1.86 0.77 -1.56
CA GLN A 27 1.02 1.41 -0.56
C GLN A 27 0.08 0.42 0.13
N ILE A 28 -0.37 -0.62 -0.60
CA ILE A 28 -1.20 -1.69 -0.06
C ILE A 28 -0.35 -2.56 0.86
N GLU A 29 0.86 -2.93 0.42
CA GLU A 29 1.79 -3.74 1.21
C GLU A 29 2.18 -3.06 2.52
N LEU A 30 2.51 -1.76 2.49
CA LEU A 30 2.83 -0.98 3.69
C LEU A 30 1.69 -1.02 4.72
N LYS A 31 0.45 -0.81 4.28
CA LYS A 31 -0.72 -0.83 5.18
C LYS A 31 -0.95 -2.20 5.78
N LEU A 32 -0.83 -3.25 4.96
CA LEU A 32 -1.02 -4.63 5.43
C LEU A 32 0.04 -4.98 6.49
N ARG A 33 1.31 -4.65 6.25
CA ARG A 33 2.39 -4.90 7.22
C ARG A 33 2.22 -4.07 8.50
N ALA A 34 1.82 -2.81 8.40
CA ALA A 34 1.52 -1.96 9.56
C ALA A 34 0.38 -2.56 10.40
N TRP A 35 -0.70 -2.99 9.76
CA TRP A 35 -1.85 -3.60 10.41
C TRP A 35 -1.50 -4.93 11.09
N ARG A 36 -0.74 -5.81 10.42
CA ARG A 36 -0.26 -7.07 11.01
C ARG A 36 0.62 -6.90 12.23
N LYS A 37 1.41 -5.82 12.27
CA LYS A 37 2.26 -5.49 13.44
C LYS A 37 1.49 -4.83 14.59
N GLY A 38 0.16 -4.73 14.48
CA GLY A 38 -0.71 -4.23 15.55
C GLY A 38 -0.76 -2.70 15.66
N PHE A 39 -0.25 -1.97 14.68
CA PHE A 39 -0.34 -0.51 14.69
C PHE A 39 -1.78 -0.04 14.46
N ARG A 40 -2.14 1.07 15.12
CA ARG A 40 -3.45 1.69 14.94
C ARG A 40 -3.53 2.38 13.58
N VAL A 41 -4.54 2.00 12.80
CA VAL A 41 -4.86 2.63 11.51
C VAL A 41 -6.05 3.55 11.72
N CYS A 42 -5.97 4.77 11.19
CA CYS A 42 -7.09 5.72 11.16
C CYS A 42 -7.25 6.26 9.73
N GLU A 43 -8.49 6.56 9.35
CA GLU A 43 -8.80 7.18 8.07
C GLU A 43 -9.24 8.62 8.33
N ILE A 44 -8.57 9.57 7.67
CA ILE A 44 -8.89 10.99 7.74
C ILE A 44 -9.52 11.36 6.39
N PRO A 45 -10.73 11.94 6.36
CA PRO A 45 -11.35 12.36 5.11
C PRO A 45 -10.51 13.48 4.47
N VAL A 46 -10.12 13.28 3.21
CA VAL A 46 -9.38 14.26 2.41
C VAL A 46 -10.19 14.54 1.15
N ILE A 47 -10.45 15.82 0.88
CA ILE A 47 -11.03 16.26 -0.38
C ILE A 47 -9.88 16.41 -1.38
N PHE A 48 -9.82 15.51 -2.34
CA PHE A 48 -8.89 15.62 -3.46
C PHE A 48 -9.50 16.55 -4.50
N THR A 49 -8.93 17.73 -4.67
CA THR A 49 -9.26 18.62 -5.80
C THR A 49 -8.72 18.02 -7.09
N GLU A 50 -9.46 18.14 -8.19
CA GLU A 50 -9.00 17.62 -9.48
C GLU A 50 -7.71 18.29 -9.93
N ARG A 51 -6.90 17.51 -10.65
CA ARG A 51 -5.66 17.98 -11.26
C ARG A 51 -6.02 18.74 -12.53
N ALA A 52 -5.69 20.03 -12.61
CA ALA A 52 -6.04 20.88 -13.75
C ALA A 52 -5.31 20.50 -15.05
N GLU A 53 -4.12 19.87 -14.97
CA GLU A 53 -3.30 19.50 -16.12
C GLU A 53 -2.53 18.17 -15.94
N GLY A 54 -2.42 17.40 -17.03
CA GLY A 54 -1.59 16.21 -17.19
C GLY A 54 -2.34 14.90 -17.48
N GLU A 55 -1.71 13.99 -18.24
CA GLU A 55 -2.27 12.66 -18.51
C GLU A 55 -2.17 11.71 -17.30
N SER A 56 -3.18 10.84 -17.15
CA SER A 56 -3.24 9.86 -16.08
C SER A 56 -2.08 8.86 -16.16
N LYS A 57 -1.30 8.74 -15.07
CA LYS A 57 -0.27 7.70 -14.93
C LYS A 57 -0.84 6.31 -14.64
N MET A 58 -2.16 6.17 -14.52
CA MET A 58 -2.84 4.90 -14.27
C MET A 58 -3.10 4.16 -15.58
N SER A 59 -2.45 3.01 -15.77
CA SER A 59 -2.68 2.13 -16.92
C SER A 59 -3.44 0.86 -16.52
N LYS A 60 -4.14 0.23 -17.47
CA LYS A 60 -4.81 -1.07 -17.27
C LYS A 60 -3.87 -2.17 -16.77
N ARG A 61 -2.57 -2.06 -17.08
CA ARG A 61 -1.52 -2.96 -16.60
C ARG A 61 -1.30 -2.83 -15.08
N ILE A 62 -1.19 -1.60 -14.57
CA ILE A 62 -1.01 -1.33 -13.14
C ILE A 62 -2.20 -1.87 -12.33
N VAL A 63 -3.43 -1.69 -12.85
CA VAL A 63 -4.64 -2.22 -12.21
C VAL A 63 -4.60 -3.75 -12.11
N ARG A 64 -4.23 -4.44 -13.19
CA ARG A 64 -4.11 -5.90 -13.19
C ARG A 64 -3.02 -6.40 -12.23
N GLU A 65 -1.87 -5.75 -12.21
CA GLU A 65 -0.77 -6.08 -11.28
C GLU A 65 -1.21 -5.92 -9.81
N ALA A 66 -1.92 -4.83 -9.49
CA ALA A 66 -2.44 -4.59 -8.14
C ALA A 66 -3.44 -5.67 -7.70
N VAL A 67 -4.37 -6.06 -8.58
CA VAL A 67 -5.34 -7.15 -8.28
C VAL A 67 -4.60 -8.45 -7.97
N TRP A 68 -3.63 -8.85 -8.80
CA TRP A 68 -2.88 -10.10 -8.58
C TRP A 68 -2.08 -10.08 -7.28
N ARG A 69 -1.41 -8.96 -6.98
CA ARG A 69 -0.62 -8.77 -5.76
C ARG A 69 -1.46 -8.86 -4.49
N VAL A 70 -2.69 -8.36 -4.50
CA VAL A 70 -3.60 -8.49 -3.34
C VAL A 70 -3.90 -9.95 -3.04
N TRP A 71 -4.17 -10.77 -4.06
CA TRP A 71 -4.39 -12.21 -3.91
C TRP A 71 -3.14 -12.93 -3.40
N GLN A 72 -1.96 -12.58 -3.94
CA GLN A 72 -0.69 -13.17 -3.51
C GLN A 72 -0.38 -12.82 -2.04
N LEU A 73 -0.56 -11.57 -1.63
CA LEU A 73 -0.36 -11.14 -0.24
C LEU A 73 -1.32 -11.87 0.72
N ARG A 74 -2.59 -12.07 0.31
CA ARG A 74 -3.57 -12.81 1.10
C ARG A 74 -3.22 -14.29 1.25
N LEU A 75 -2.66 -14.91 0.22
CA LEU A 75 -2.17 -16.29 0.32
C LEU A 75 -0.95 -16.38 1.23
N MET A 76 0.02 -15.47 1.09
CA MET A 76 1.21 -15.44 1.96
C MET A 76 0.86 -15.21 3.44
N ASP A 77 -0.16 -14.40 3.71
CA ASP A 77 -0.75 -14.22 5.04
C ASP A 77 -1.28 -15.55 5.60
N LEU A 78 -2.11 -16.25 4.80
CA LEU A 78 -2.71 -17.53 5.18
C LEU A 78 -1.67 -18.62 5.50
N PHE A 79 -0.51 -18.57 4.83
CA PHE A 79 0.60 -19.50 5.05
C PHE A 79 1.62 -19.02 6.11
N GLY A 80 1.33 -17.95 6.85
CA GLY A 80 2.17 -17.46 7.94
C GLY A 80 3.54 -16.91 7.51
N ARG A 81 3.67 -16.52 6.23
CA ARG A 81 4.95 -16.08 5.62
C ARG A 81 5.10 -14.55 5.53
N LEU A 82 4.32 -13.81 6.34
CA LEU A 82 4.26 -12.34 6.32
C LEU A 82 4.59 -11.75 7.69
#